data_AF-A0A529QGR5-F1
#
_entry.id   AF-A0A529QGR5-F1
#
_cell.length_a   1.000
_cell.length_b   1.000
_cell.length_c   1.000
_cell.angle_alpha   90.00
_cell.angle_beta   90.00
_cell.angle_gamma   90.00
#
_symmetry.space_group_name_H-M   'P 1'
#
loop_
_entity.id
_entity.type
_entity.pdbx_description
1 polymer ?
#
loop_
_entity_poly.entity_id
_entity_poly.type
_entity_poly.pdbx_seq_one_letter_code
_entity_poly.pdbx_strand_id
1 'polypeptide(L)'
;GIDIRDGQQLECITCALCIDACDGVMDKLGKERGLIAYATLSDYNANMMLATAGGSSSVNPSLIRTADGLFSDKVAHFHIRKIFRPRTYVYMGLWSLIGLGLLYSLLTRDRLELNVLHDRNPQFVTLTDGSIRNGYTVKLLNMIPEPRTIVVTMQGLEGADMVVVGDDIPAGRSFAIPVEPDRLKMLRVF
;
A
#
# COMPACT_ATOMS: atom_id res chain seq x y z
N GLY A 1 -34.58 -11.52 19.19
CA GLY A 1 -33.90 -12.43 18.24
C GLY A 1 -34.26 -11.99 16.84
N ILE A 2 -33.35 -12.10 15.88
CA ILE A 2 -33.61 -11.70 14.48
C ILE A 2 -34.45 -12.79 13.81
N ASP A 3 -35.59 -12.42 13.22
CA ASP A 3 -36.39 -13.31 12.38
C ASP A 3 -36.08 -13.05 10.91
N ILE A 4 -35.34 -13.96 10.27
CA ILE A 4 -34.89 -13.82 8.88
C ILE A 4 -36.03 -13.73 7.85
N ARG A 5 -37.28 -14.03 8.24
CA ARG A 5 -38.46 -13.95 7.36
C ARG A 5 -38.93 -12.52 7.15
N ASP A 6 -38.62 -11.61 8.08
CA ASP A 6 -38.98 -10.20 7.99
C ASP A 6 -38.01 -9.39 7.08
N GLY A 7 -37.05 -10.07 6.45
CA GLY A 7 -36.09 -9.47 5.52
C GLY A 7 -34.90 -8.81 6.21
N GLN A 8 -34.34 -7.78 5.56
CA GLN A 8 -33.13 -7.12 6.04
C GLN A 8 -33.45 -6.19 7.23
N GLN A 9 -32.94 -6.56 8.40
CA GLN A 9 -33.11 -5.83 9.66
C GLN A 9 -31.83 -5.07 10.02
N LEU A 10 -31.96 -3.88 10.62
CA LEU A 10 -30.83 -2.99 10.96
C LEU A 10 -29.93 -3.58 12.07
N GLU A 11 -30.52 -4.36 12.96
CA GLU A 11 -29.84 -5.08 14.05
C GLU A 11 -29.03 -6.29 13.55
N CYS A 12 -29.18 -6.70 12.29
CA CYS A 12 -28.47 -7.83 11.73
C CYS A 12 -27.01 -7.47 11.41
N ILE A 13 -26.07 -8.01 12.18
CA ILE A 13 -24.62 -7.83 11.96
C ILE A 13 -24.05 -8.74 10.86
N THR A 14 -24.89 -9.54 10.19
CA THR A 14 -24.45 -10.47 9.13
C THR A 14 -23.34 -11.43 9.58
N CYS A 15 -23.52 -12.10 10.72
CA CYS A 15 -22.51 -13.04 11.27
C CYS A 15 -22.62 -14.49 10.79
N ALA A 16 -23.62 -14.82 9.96
CA ALA A 16 -23.87 -16.17 9.42
C ALA A 16 -24.23 -17.30 10.43
N LEU A 17 -24.36 -17.02 11.73
CA LEU A 17 -24.76 -18.06 12.71
C LEU A 17 -26.10 -18.75 12.39
N CYS A 18 -27.02 -18.03 11.76
CA CYS A 18 -28.28 -18.62 11.28
C CYS A 18 -28.05 -19.63 10.16
N ILE A 19 -27.11 -19.36 9.25
CA ILE A 19 -26.73 -20.26 8.14
C ILE A 19 -26.14 -21.54 8.70
N ASP A 20 -25.19 -21.43 9.63
CA ASP A 20 -24.55 -22.59 10.27
C ASP A 20 -25.57 -23.47 11.00
N ALA A 21 -26.49 -22.84 11.76
CA ALA A 21 -27.55 -23.55 12.45
C ALA A 21 -28.51 -24.25 11.47
N CYS A 22 -28.84 -23.59 10.34
CA CYS A 22 -29.69 -24.16 9.31
C CYS A 22 -29.01 -25.36 8.63
N ASP A 23 -27.75 -25.22 8.23
CA ASP A 23 -26.99 -26.31 7.60
C ASP A 23 -26.85 -27.52 8.54
N GLY A 24 -26.65 -27.29 9.84
CA GLY A 24 -26.64 -28.37 10.84
C GLY A 24 -27.99 -29.10 10.96
N VAL A 25 -29.12 -28.45 10.69
CA VAL A 25 -30.44 -29.10 10.59
C VAL A 25 -30.58 -29.84 9.27
N MET A 26 -30.14 -29.24 8.16
CA MET A 26 -30.18 -29.86 6.83
C MET A 26 -29.41 -31.18 6.80
N ASP A 27 -28.22 -31.21 7.41
CA ASP A 27 -27.42 -32.42 7.56
C ASP A 27 -28.16 -33.54 8.29
N LYS A 28 -28.83 -33.21 9.42
CA LYS A 28 -29.59 -34.18 10.22
C LYS A 28 -30.80 -34.74 9.46
N LEU A 29 -31.39 -33.94 8.57
CA LEU A 29 -32.51 -34.33 7.73
C LEU A 29 -32.07 -35.04 6.43
N GLY A 30 -30.77 -35.16 6.19
CA GLY A 30 -30.23 -35.71 4.94
C GLY A 30 -30.59 -34.87 3.70
N LYS A 31 -30.69 -33.55 3.85
CA LYS A 31 -30.98 -32.61 2.76
C LYS A 31 -29.77 -31.75 2.44
N GLU A 32 -29.73 -31.20 1.22
CA GLU A 32 -28.65 -30.31 0.79
C GLU A 32 -28.56 -29.03 1.63
N ARG A 33 -27.33 -28.64 1.96
CA ARG A 33 -27.00 -27.37 2.63
C ARG A 33 -27.30 -26.16 1.75
N GLY A 34 -27.28 -24.97 2.34
CA GLY A 34 -27.44 -23.71 1.63
C GLY A 34 -28.89 -23.31 1.39
N LEU A 35 -29.83 -23.80 2.22
CA LEU A 35 -31.22 -23.32 2.23
C LEU A 35 -31.30 -21.82 2.50
N ILE A 36 -30.42 -21.32 3.36
CA ILE A 36 -30.12 -19.90 3.53
C ILE A 36 -28.62 -19.71 3.31
N ALA A 37 -28.24 -18.66 2.60
CA ALA A 37 -26.85 -18.38 2.25
C ALA A 37 -26.69 -16.89 1.94
N TYR A 38 -25.44 -16.41 1.91
CA TYR A 38 -25.17 -15.13 1.25
C TYR A 38 -25.42 -15.27 -0.24
N ALA A 39 -26.22 -14.35 -0.75
CA ALA A 39 -26.54 -14.25 -2.17
C ALA A 39 -26.35 -12.81 -2.62
N THR A 40 -26.06 -12.65 -3.91
CA THR A 40 -26.16 -11.34 -4.55
C THR A 40 -27.63 -11.03 -4.83
N LEU A 41 -27.98 -9.74 -4.94
CA LEU A 41 -29.33 -9.35 -5.34
C LEU A 41 -29.74 -9.97 -6.69
N SER A 42 -28.79 -10.11 -7.63
CA SER A 42 -29.05 -10.79 -8.90
C SER A 42 -29.41 -12.27 -8.74
N ASP A 43 -28.78 -12.98 -7.80
CA ASP A 43 -29.06 -14.39 -7.55
C ASP A 43 -30.42 -14.56 -6.87
N TYR A 44 -30.71 -13.71 -5.88
CA TYR A 44 -32.03 -13.66 -5.23
C TYR A 44 -33.13 -13.42 -6.26
N ASN A 45 -32.98 -12.42 -7.14
CA ASN A 45 -33.96 -12.11 -8.18
C ASN A 45 -34.13 -13.27 -9.18
N ALA A 46 -33.04 -13.91 -9.60
CA ALA A 46 -33.10 -15.06 -10.51
C ALA A 46 -33.85 -16.24 -9.87
N ASN A 47 -33.56 -16.54 -8.60
CA ASN A 47 -34.20 -17.61 -7.85
C ASN A 47 -35.68 -17.30 -7.58
N MET A 48 -36.02 -16.03 -7.29
CA MET A 48 -37.40 -15.63 -7.08
C MET A 48 -38.21 -15.71 -8.38
N MET A 49 -37.64 -15.32 -9.52
CA MET A 49 -38.28 -15.53 -10.82
C MET A 49 -38.51 -17.01 -11.11
N LEU A 50 -37.53 -17.87 -10.82
CA LEU A 50 -37.69 -19.32 -10.98
C LEU A 50 -38.82 -19.86 -10.08
N ALA A 51 -38.83 -19.47 -8.81
CA ALA A 51 -39.79 -19.95 -7.82
C ALA A 51 -41.23 -19.45 -8.05
N THR A 52 -41.41 -18.35 -8.80
CA THR A 52 -42.72 -17.73 -9.09
C THR A 52 -43.17 -17.92 -10.53
N ALA A 53 -42.51 -18.80 -11.30
CA ALA A 53 -42.76 -19.00 -12.73
C ALA A 53 -42.72 -17.68 -13.53
N GLY A 54 -41.76 -16.80 -13.23
CA GLY A 54 -41.65 -15.48 -13.84
C GLY A 54 -42.61 -14.44 -13.26
N GLY A 55 -43.11 -14.66 -12.05
CA GLY A 55 -44.07 -13.78 -11.37
C GLY A 55 -45.54 -14.14 -11.59
N SER A 56 -45.85 -15.22 -12.31
CA SER A 56 -47.22 -15.64 -12.60
C SER A 56 -47.89 -16.40 -11.45
N SER A 57 -47.12 -16.91 -10.49
CA SER A 57 -47.64 -17.65 -9.34
C SER A 57 -46.98 -17.19 -8.04
N SER A 58 -47.62 -17.53 -6.91
CA SER A 58 -46.93 -17.53 -5.62
C SER A 58 -45.72 -18.49 -5.64
N VAL A 59 -44.86 -18.36 -4.64
CA VAL A 59 -43.66 -19.20 -4.48
C VAL A 59 -44.06 -20.67 -4.49
N ASN A 60 -43.58 -21.41 -5.49
CA ASN A 60 -43.83 -22.83 -5.67
C ASN A 60 -42.53 -23.64 -5.47
N PRO A 61 -42.40 -24.39 -4.35
CA PRO A 61 -41.21 -25.19 -4.05
C PRO A 61 -40.88 -26.27 -5.09
N SER A 62 -41.86 -26.76 -5.86
CA SER A 62 -41.62 -27.78 -6.89
C SER A 62 -40.84 -27.26 -8.09
N LEU A 63 -40.77 -25.94 -8.29
CA LEU A 63 -40.01 -25.32 -9.39
C LEU A 63 -38.51 -25.20 -9.09
N ILE A 64 -38.15 -25.25 -7.81
CA ILE A 64 -36.77 -25.07 -7.32
C ILE A 64 -36.15 -26.38 -6.82
N ARG A 65 -36.93 -27.47 -6.72
CA ARG A 65 -36.47 -28.78 -6.25
C ARG A 65 -36.71 -29.88 -7.28
N THR A 66 -35.83 -30.88 -7.31
CA THR A 66 -36.00 -32.10 -8.09
C THR A 66 -36.98 -33.06 -7.38
N ALA A 67 -37.39 -34.13 -8.06
CA ALA A 67 -38.28 -35.16 -7.50
C ALA A 67 -37.69 -35.81 -6.23
N ASP A 68 -36.36 -35.91 -6.17
CA ASP A 68 -35.60 -36.43 -5.02
C ASP A 68 -35.46 -35.41 -3.88
N GLY A 69 -36.01 -34.20 -4.04
CA GLY A 69 -36.03 -33.15 -3.03
C GLY A 69 -34.73 -32.34 -2.92
N LEU A 70 -33.77 -32.54 -3.82
CA LEU A 70 -32.55 -31.73 -3.96
C LEU A 70 -32.86 -30.41 -4.67
N PHE A 71 -31.95 -29.43 -4.60
CA PHE A 71 -32.09 -28.20 -5.38
C PHE A 71 -31.90 -28.48 -6.88
N SER A 72 -32.67 -27.77 -7.71
CA SER A 72 -32.51 -27.83 -9.16
C SER A 72 -31.24 -27.08 -9.59
N ASP A 73 -30.50 -27.59 -10.58
CA ASP A 73 -29.33 -26.91 -11.17
C ASP A 73 -29.64 -25.51 -11.74
N LYS A 74 -30.92 -25.20 -11.92
CA LYS A 74 -31.41 -23.89 -12.36
C LYS A 74 -31.35 -22.82 -11.26
N VAL A 75 -31.24 -23.23 -9.99
CA VAL A 75 -31.14 -22.31 -8.87
C VAL A 75 -29.75 -21.66 -8.93
N ALA A 76 -29.73 -20.33 -8.93
CA ALA A 76 -28.52 -19.56 -8.93
C ALA A 76 -27.85 -19.65 -7.55
N HIS A 77 -26.62 -20.16 -7.54
CA HIS A 77 -25.77 -20.23 -6.36
C HIS A 77 -24.48 -19.41 -6.55
N PHE A 78 -23.73 -19.24 -5.46
CA PHE A 78 -22.40 -18.66 -5.55
C PHE A 78 -21.45 -19.61 -6.30
N HIS A 79 -20.77 -19.08 -7.31
CA HIS A 79 -19.71 -19.78 -8.04
C HIS A 79 -18.47 -18.89 -8.12
N ILE A 80 -17.29 -19.49 -7.92
CA ILE A 80 -16.01 -18.77 -7.95
C ILE A 80 -15.79 -17.98 -9.26
N ARG A 81 -16.34 -18.45 -10.38
CA ARG A 81 -16.31 -17.76 -11.68
C ARG A 81 -16.95 -16.37 -11.65
N LYS A 82 -17.88 -16.10 -10.74
CA LYS A 82 -18.51 -14.78 -10.59
C LYS A 82 -17.54 -13.70 -10.08
N ILE A 83 -16.44 -14.08 -9.42
CA ILE A 83 -15.37 -13.16 -8.98
C ILE A 83 -14.54 -12.69 -10.18
N PHE A 84 -14.28 -13.58 -11.14
CA PHE A 84 -13.44 -13.36 -12.30
C PHE A 84 -14.16 -12.62 -13.43
N ARG A 85 -14.69 -11.43 -13.15
CA ARG A 85 -15.26 -10.53 -14.16
C ARG A 85 -14.14 -9.68 -14.79
N PRO A 86 -14.26 -9.30 -16.08
CA PRO A 86 -13.28 -8.42 -16.73
C PRO A 86 -12.97 -7.15 -15.94
N ARG A 87 -14.01 -6.54 -15.33
CA ARG A 87 -13.85 -5.34 -14.48
C ARG A 87 -12.96 -5.58 -13.26
N THR A 88 -13.03 -6.75 -12.63
CA THR A 88 -12.20 -7.11 -11.47
C THR A 88 -10.71 -7.09 -11.85
N TYR A 89 -10.36 -7.62 -13.03
CA TYR A 89 -8.98 -7.60 -13.52
C TYR A 89 -8.48 -6.19 -13.83
N VAL A 90 -9.34 -5.32 -14.36
CA VAL A 90 -8.99 -3.90 -14.59
C VAL A 90 -8.64 -3.21 -13.28
N TYR A 91 -9.48 -3.37 -12.24
CA TYR A 91 -9.20 -2.78 -10.93
C TYR A 91 -7.94 -3.36 -10.30
N MET A 92 -7.75 -4.67 -10.37
CA MET A 92 -6.55 -5.34 -9.85
C MET A 92 -5.29 -4.83 -10.55
N GLY A 93 -5.31 -4.73 -11.88
CA GLY A 93 -4.19 -4.17 -12.65
C GLY A 93 -3.89 -2.71 -12.30
N LEU A 94 -4.91 -1.86 -12.16
CA LEU A 94 -4.75 -0.47 -11.77
C LEU A 94 -4.12 -0.34 -10.38
N TRP A 95 -4.63 -1.07 -9.39
CA TRP A 95 -4.09 -1.08 -8.03
C TRP A 95 -2.67 -1.63 -7.98
N SER A 96 -2.38 -2.69 -8.73
CA SER A 96 -1.03 -3.23 -8.85
C SER A 96 -0.07 -2.22 -9.47
N LEU A 97 -0.48 -1.47 -10.49
CA LEU A 97 0.35 -0.44 -11.12
C LEU A 97 0.70 0.68 -10.13
N ILE A 98 -0.28 1.15 -9.35
CA ILE A 98 -0.04 2.14 -8.29
C ILE A 98 0.93 1.58 -7.25
N GLY A 99 0.70 0.35 -6.79
CA GLY A 99 1.57 -0.31 -5.82
C GLY A 99 3.01 -0.46 -6.33
N LEU A 100 3.18 -0.87 -7.59
CA LEU A 100 4.49 -0.97 -8.23
C LEU A 100 5.17 0.40 -8.38
N GLY A 101 4.43 1.46 -8.71
CA GLY A 101 4.97 2.82 -8.78
C GLY A 101 5.46 3.32 -7.42
N LEU A 102 4.70 3.08 -6.35
CA LEU A 102 5.10 3.42 -4.98
C LEU A 102 6.32 2.59 -4.53
N LEU A 103 6.33 1.30 -4.82
CA LEU A 103 7.46 0.42 -4.53
C LEU A 103 8.73 0.88 -5.25
N TYR A 104 8.61 1.21 -6.53
CA TYR A 104 9.72 1.75 -7.32
C TYR A 104 10.26 3.04 -6.68
N SER A 105 9.39 4.00 -6.39
CA SER A 105 9.76 5.26 -5.72
C SER A 105 10.48 5.04 -4.38
N LEU A 106 10.03 4.06 -3.59
CA LEU A 106 10.67 3.70 -2.32
C LEU A 106 12.05 3.08 -2.51
N LEU A 107 12.21 2.21 -3.50
CA LEU A 107 13.47 1.52 -3.79
C LEU A 107 14.51 2.46 -4.41
N THR A 108 14.09 3.44 -5.21
CA THR A 108 14.98 4.43 -5.85
C THR A 108 15.16 5.71 -5.03
N ARG A 109 14.64 5.77 -3.80
CA ARG A 109 14.79 6.95 -2.94
C ARG A 109 16.27 7.15 -2.58
N ASP A 110 16.81 8.31 -2.92
CA ASP A 110 18.14 8.74 -2.50
C ASP A 110 18.25 8.78 -0.97
N ARG A 111 19.38 8.29 -0.45
CA ARG A 111 19.61 8.12 0.99
C ARG A 111 20.79 8.95 1.53
N LEU A 112 21.23 9.92 0.72
CA LEU A 112 22.26 10.89 1.05
C LEU A 112 21.77 12.26 0.57
N GLU A 113 21.73 13.24 1.48
CA GLU A 113 21.40 14.62 1.15
C GLU A 113 22.60 15.52 1.47
N LEU A 114 22.95 16.39 0.51
CA LEU A 114 24.03 17.37 0.59
C LEU A 114 23.45 18.77 0.43
N ASN A 115 23.61 19.62 1.45
CA ASN A 115 23.24 21.02 1.40
C ASN A 115 24.47 21.90 1.61
N VAL A 116 24.75 22.81 0.67
CA VAL A 116 25.88 23.75 0.76
C VAL A 116 25.35 25.17 0.92
N LEU A 117 25.79 25.85 1.97
CA LEU A 117 25.34 27.19 2.34
C LEU A 117 26.56 28.11 2.42
N HIS A 118 26.61 29.16 1.62
CA HIS A 118 27.68 30.16 1.70
C HIS A 118 27.48 31.09 2.91
N ASP A 119 28.53 31.31 3.71
CA ASP A 119 28.53 32.25 4.84
C ASP A 119 28.56 33.67 4.29
N ARG A 120 27.57 34.50 4.67
CA ARG A 120 27.40 35.86 4.11
C ARG A 120 28.03 36.98 4.94
N ASN A 121 28.57 36.68 6.12
CA ASN A 121 29.08 37.67 7.05
C ASN A 121 30.34 37.17 7.78
N PRO A 122 31.56 37.53 7.34
CA PRO A 122 31.88 38.26 6.10
C PRO A 122 31.67 37.38 4.85
N GLN A 123 31.38 37.98 3.68
CA GLN A 123 31.26 37.21 2.41
C GLN A 123 32.58 36.57 2.00
N PHE A 124 33.69 37.29 2.16
CA PHE A 124 35.04 36.78 1.93
C PHE A 124 36.03 37.50 2.83
N VAL A 125 37.18 36.88 3.05
CA VAL A 125 38.31 37.47 3.79
C VAL A 125 39.55 37.35 2.93
N THR A 126 40.22 38.45 2.66
CA THR A 126 41.55 38.48 2.03
C THR A 126 42.63 38.22 3.07
N LEU A 127 43.51 37.26 2.80
CA LEU A 127 44.66 36.93 3.63
C LEU A 127 45.86 37.83 3.31
N THR A 128 46.87 37.78 4.17
CA THR A 128 48.11 38.56 4.04
C THR A 128 48.94 38.18 2.80
N ASP A 129 48.73 36.98 2.28
CA ASP A 129 49.33 36.47 1.03
C ASP A 129 48.56 36.90 -0.23
N GLY A 130 47.47 37.67 -0.09
CA GLY A 130 46.60 38.10 -1.19
C GLY A 130 45.56 37.07 -1.62
N SER A 131 45.53 35.88 -1.01
CA SER A 131 44.52 34.86 -1.30
C SER A 131 43.15 35.23 -0.70
N ILE A 132 42.07 34.70 -1.27
CA ILE A 132 40.69 34.93 -0.83
C ILE A 132 40.17 33.68 -0.14
N ARG A 133 39.69 33.82 1.09
CA ARG A 133 39.00 32.77 1.87
C ARG A 133 37.49 33.01 1.87
N ASN A 134 36.72 31.99 1.50
CA ASN A 134 35.26 32.04 1.47
C ASN A 134 34.69 31.00 2.44
N GLY A 135 33.77 31.40 3.32
CA GLY A 135 33.13 30.45 4.23
C GLY A 135 31.96 29.70 3.58
N TYR A 136 31.90 28.39 3.79
CA TYR A 136 30.77 27.55 3.43
C TYR A 136 30.40 26.61 4.58
N THR A 137 29.11 26.46 4.85
CA THR A 137 28.56 25.42 5.71
C THR A 137 28.03 24.28 4.83
N VAL A 138 28.69 23.14 4.89
CA VAL A 138 28.30 21.91 4.18
C VAL A 138 27.58 20.99 5.16
N LYS A 139 26.34 20.62 4.86
CA LYS A 139 25.55 19.70 5.67
C LYS A 139 25.40 18.38 4.93
N LEU A 140 25.85 17.30 5.56
CA LEU A 140 25.78 15.94 5.06
C LEU A 140 24.78 15.15 5.91
N LEU A 141 23.72 14.64 5.31
CA LEU A 141 22.72 13.81 5.99
C LEU A 141 22.81 12.38 5.51
N ASN A 142 23.20 11.47 6.41
CA ASN A 142 23.15 10.04 6.16
C ASN A 142 21.76 9.52 6.57
N MET A 143 20.97 9.04 5.61
CA MET A 143 19.62 8.48 5.87
C MET A 143 19.62 6.94 5.91
N ILE A 144 20.76 6.32 6.22
CA ILE A 144 20.89 4.86 6.37
C ILE A 144 21.30 4.54 7.80
N PRO A 145 20.80 3.42 8.38
CA PRO A 145 21.17 2.95 9.72
C PRO A 145 22.57 2.31 9.78
N GLU A 146 23.53 2.79 8.98
CA GLU A 146 24.91 2.29 8.94
C GLU A 146 25.88 3.46 8.80
N PRO A 147 27.05 3.42 9.44
CA PRO A 147 28.05 4.48 9.32
C PRO A 147 28.60 4.53 7.89
N ARG A 148 28.76 5.74 7.36
CA ARG A 148 29.26 5.95 5.99
C ARG A 148 30.39 6.95 5.95
N THR A 149 31.41 6.64 5.16
CA THR A 149 32.44 7.60 4.79
C THR A 149 32.02 8.26 3.48
N ILE A 150 31.67 9.55 3.55
CA ILE A 150 31.26 10.34 2.39
C ILE A 150 32.47 11.13 1.91
N VAL A 151 32.81 10.97 0.63
CA VAL A 151 33.86 11.76 -0.01
C VAL A 151 33.24 13.03 -0.57
N VAL A 152 33.68 14.17 -0.07
CA VAL A 152 33.28 15.49 -0.57
C VAL A 152 34.41 16.02 -1.43
N THR A 153 34.09 16.41 -2.67
CA THR A 153 35.08 16.88 -3.64
C THR A 153 34.65 18.22 -4.23
N MET A 154 35.58 19.16 -4.31
CA MET A 154 35.38 20.43 -5.03
C MET A 154 35.81 20.28 -6.49
N GLN A 155 34.83 20.42 -7.37
CA GLN A 155 35.03 20.49 -8.81
C GLN A 155 35.08 21.96 -9.26
N GLY A 156 35.88 22.26 -10.28
CA GLY A 156 36.10 23.63 -10.77
C GLY A 156 37.38 24.26 -10.24
N LEU A 157 37.30 25.54 -9.82
CA LEU A 157 38.38 26.41 -9.28
C LEU A 157 39.77 25.76 -9.22
N GLU A 158 40.57 25.98 -10.27
CA GLU A 158 41.95 25.51 -10.33
C GLU A 158 42.82 26.30 -9.32
N GLY A 159 43.55 25.58 -8.46
CA GLY A 159 44.39 26.18 -7.42
C GLY A 159 43.67 26.57 -6.11
N ALA A 160 42.37 26.27 -5.98
CA ALA A 160 41.68 26.41 -4.69
C ALA A 160 41.81 25.13 -3.86
N ASP A 161 42.05 25.31 -2.56
CA ASP A 161 42.02 24.25 -1.56
C ASP A 161 40.84 24.47 -0.62
N MET A 162 40.27 23.37 -0.13
CA MET A 162 39.27 23.42 0.94
C MET A 162 39.92 23.06 2.26
N VAL A 163 39.57 23.80 3.31
CA VAL A 163 39.97 23.51 4.69
C VAL A 163 38.73 23.26 5.55
N VAL A 164 38.65 22.09 6.19
CA VAL A 164 37.54 21.73 7.09
C VAL A 164 37.88 22.17 8.52
N VAL A 165 36.96 22.86 9.17
CA VAL A 165 37.12 23.30 10.56
C VAL A 165 36.74 22.19 11.53
N GLY A 166 37.67 21.82 12.42
CA GLY A 166 37.40 20.94 13.56
C GLY A 166 37.81 19.48 13.38
N ASP A 167 38.16 19.05 12.17
CA ASP A 167 38.79 17.76 11.88
C ASP A 167 40.22 18.02 11.38
N ASP A 168 41.21 17.22 11.81
CA ASP A 168 42.64 17.39 11.49
C ASP A 168 42.97 16.86 10.08
N ILE A 169 42.15 17.26 9.11
CA ILE A 169 42.23 16.83 7.72
C ILE A 169 43.08 17.86 6.97
N PRO A 170 44.14 17.43 6.24
CA PRO A 170 44.97 18.34 5.47
C PRO A 170 44.15 19.07 4.40
N ALA A 171 44.54 20.31 4.13
CA ALA A 171 43.95 21.11 3.06
C ALA A 171 44.04 20.36 1.73
N GLY A 172 42.95 20.38 0.97
CA GLY A 172 42.92 19.74 -0.34
C GLY A 172 41.56 19.82 -1.01
N ARG A 173 41.46 19.19 -2.17
CA ARG A 173 40.25 19.26 -3.02
C ARG A 173 39.24 18.15 -2.75
N SER A 174 39.63 17.12 -2.02
CA SER A 174 38.78 15.97 -1.70
C SER A 174 39.08 15.48 -0.30
N PHE A 175 38.05 15.29 0.51
CA PHE A 175 38.20 14.79 1.87
C PHE A 175 37.10 13.77 2.20
N ALA A 176 37.48 12.79 3.01
CA ALA A 176 36.63 11.68 3.42
C ALA A 176 36.08 11.94 4.83
N ILE A 177 34.77 12.07 4.97
CA ILE A 177 34.11 12.41 6.23
C ILE A 177 33.30 11.21 6.71
N PRO A 178 33.59 10.66 7.90
CA PRO A 178 32.71 9.71 8.54
C PRO A 178 31.45 10.44 9.03
N VAL A 179 30.29 9.92 8.65
CA VAL A 179 28.97 10.38 9.10
C VAL A 179 28.23 9.20 9.72
N GLU A 180 27.80 9.40 10.96
CA GLU A 180 27.07 8.41 11.74
C GLU A 180 25.71 8.06 11.10
N PRO A 181 25.13 6.89 11.44
CA PRO A 181 23.79 6.49 11.01
C PRO A 181 22.73 7.52 11.35
N ASP A 182 21.79 7.77 10.42
CA ASP A 182 20.61 8.63 10.62
C ASP A 182 20.92 10.02 11.20
N ARG A 183 22.11 10.55 10.92
CA ARG A 183 22.59 11.82 11.46
C ARG A 183 23.03 12.79 10.38
N LEU A 184 22.80 14.07 10.71
CA LEU A 184 23.33 15.22 9.99
C LEU A 184 24.71 15.58 10.57
N LYS A 185 25.77 15.58 9.76
CA LYS A 185 27.07 16.18 10.10
C LYS A 185 27.19 17.53 9.39
N MET A 186 27.43 18.58 10.16
CA MET A 186 27.67 19.92 9.62
C MET A 186 29.17 20.20 9.65
N LEU A 187 29.70 20.65 8.52
CA LEU A 187 31.09 21.00 8.33
C LEU A 187 31.18 22.46 7.93
N ARG A 188 32.07 23.22 8.56
CA ARG A 188 32.45 24.54 8.07
C ARG A 188 33.70 24.36 7.22
N VAL A 189 33.65 24.85 6.00
CA VAL A 189 34.70 24.72 4.99
C VAL A 189 35.11 26.11 4.54
N PHE A 190 36.40 26.32 4.34
CA PHE A 190 37.01 27.58 3.91
C PHE A 190 37.83 27.42 2.65
#